data_AF-A0A1F9NIE8-F1
#
_entry.id   AF-A0A1F9NIE8-F1
#
_cell.length_a   1.000
_cell.length_b   1.000
_cell.length_c   1.000
_cell.angle_alpha   90.00
_cell.angle_beta   90.00
_cell.angle_gamma   90.00
#
_symmetry.space_group_name_H-M   'P 1'
#
loop_
_entity.id
_entity.type
_entity.pdbx_description
1 polymer ?
#
loop_
_entity_poly.entity_id
_entity_poly.type
_entity_poly.pdbx_seq_one_letter_code
_entity_poly.pdbx_strand_id
1 'polypeptide(L)'
;MNKCRIVIIDDDLQRRKMLKNLLATTRAEFFDATGHNCGAALGRIRPDLIIVTITPTLVENIGGLCLLLKENPSFSELPLILIGHGEEAEDIAQGLATNAFFYLDAMEVADKLVPTVRQAFDKHGTLQKSRHILIVDDSHSVRLLLEKELGKLGYRVRCAENGREALTLLRQEQPDVILSDVYMPEMNGIELCETLHGDPQFASIPFVVMSTENDAGNMRKMMQFGAAAFIIKPFNLEQLMLTLNKIFSYEFLLLLKENERLSSEQKHLLAGITSLIKALEARDNYTRGHSERVSQILAGLVGFSGGSQREIERAMIAGRLHDIGKIGIRDNVLMKPGRLSDEEFDHIKQHPAIGATIIQNIPSIADILPVIVSHHERVDGKGYPQGLQGTEIPLWARLTAVADTYDALTSDRPYRQG
;
A
#
# COMPACT_ATOMS: atom_id res chain seq x y z
N MET A 1 -0.60 -29.96 -2.61
CA MET A 1 -0.65 -28.82 -1.67
C MET A 1 -2.11 -28.58 -1.33
N ASN A 2 -2.49 -28.58 -0.04
CA ASN A 2 -3.85 -28.24 0.35
C ASN A 2 -4.13 -26.77 -0.02
N LYS A 3 -5.31 -26.50 -0.57
CA LYS A 3 -5.76 -25.13 -0.83
C LYS A 3 -6.07 -24.45 0.50
N CYS A 4 -5.75 -23.15 0.58
CA CYS A 4 -6.08 -22.34 1.75
C CYS A 4 -7.60 -22.21 1.89
N ARG A 5 -8.13 -22.38 3.09
CA ARG A 5 -9.57 -22.38 3.38
C ARG A 5 -9.97 -21.03 3.97
N ILE A 6 -10.83 -20.31 3.26
CA ILE A 6 -11.37 -19.00 3.69
C ILE A 6 -12.82 -19.19 4.09
N VAL A 7 -13.17 -18.81 5.32
CA VAL A 7 -14.57 -18.74 5.76
C VAL A 7 -15.04 -17.30 5.65
N ILE A 8 -16.14 -17.08 4.94
CA ILE A 8 -16.80 -15.78 4.77
C ILE A 8 -18.08 -15.79 5.61
N ILE A 9 -18.10 -14.97 6.66
CA ILE A 9 -19.22 -14.76 7.56
C ILE A 9 -19.93 -13.47 7.15
N ASP A 10 -21.10 -13.63 6.55
CA ASP A 10 -21.94 -12.51 6.12
C ASP A 10 -23.36 -13.06 6.00
N ASP A 11 -24.37 -12.33 6.43
CA ASP A 11 -25.75 -12.80 6.32
C ASP A 11 -26.30 -12.64 4.89
N ASP A 12 -25.74 -11.73 4.09
CA ASP A 12 -26.16 -11.46 2.71
C ASP A 12 -25.50 -12.40 1.69
N LEU A 13 -26.33 -13.18 0.99
CA LEU A 13 -25.86 -14.15 -0.02
C LEU A 13 -25.19 -13.49 -1.23
N GLN A 14 -25.67 -12.34 -1.68
CA GLN A 14 -25.10 -11.64 -2.84
C GLN A 14 -23.73 -11.06 -2.50
N ARG A 15 -23.56 -10.52 -1.30
CA ARG A 15 -22.25 -10.02 -0.84
C ARG A 15 -21.24 -11.15 -0.70
N ARG A 16 -21.63 -12.32 -0.16
CA ARG A 16 -20.75 -13.51 -0.18
C ARG A 16 -20.32 -13.89 -1.60
N LYS A 17 -21.23 -13.86 -2.58
CA LYS A 17 -20.89 -14.11 -4.00
C LYS A 17 -19.92 -13.07 -4.55
N MET A 18 -20.16 -11.79 -4.27
CA MET A 18 -19.28 -10.69 -4.68
C MET A 18 -17.86 -10.87 -4.12
N LEU A 19 -17.73 -11.12 -2.81
CA LEU A 19 -16.44 -11.32 -2.15
C LEU A 19 -15.68 -12.51 -2.76
N LYS A 20 -16.35 -13.63 -3.03
CA LYS A 20 -15.74 -14.79 -3.71
C LYS A 20 -15.28 -14.47 -5.13
N ASN A 21 -16.06 -13.69 -5.88
CA ASN A 21 -15.70 -13.30 -7.24
C ASN A 21 -14.43 -12.42 -7.24
N LEU A 22 -14.33 -11.45 -6.34
CA LEU A 22 -13.12 -10.65 -6.17
C LEU A 22 -11.91 -11.52 -5.82
N LEU A 23 -12.11 -12.50 -4.94
CA LEU A 23 -11.06 -13.41 -4.47
C LEU A 23 -10.77 -14.58 -5.41
N ALA A 24 -11.43 -14.70 -6.58
CA ALA A 24 -11.25 -15.84 -7.47
C ALA A 24 -9.78 -16.08 -7.89
N THR A 25 -8.97 -15.01 -7.89
CA THR A 25 -7.54 -15.07 -8.26
C THR A 25 -6.62 -15.62 -7.16
N THR A 26 -7.09 -15.81 -5.91
CA THR A 26 -6.26 -16.20 -4.76
C THR A 26 -6.02 -17.71 -4.63
N ARG A 27 -6.62 -18.53 -5.51
CA ARG A 27 -6.53 -20.02 -5.49
C ARG A 27 -6.96 -20.67 -4.16
N ALA A 28 -7.76 -19.98 -3.36
CA ALA A 28 -8.34 -20.48 -2.10
C ALA A 28 -9.62 -21.31 -2.31
N GLU A 29 -10.01 -22.08 -1.30
CA GLU A 29 -11.32 -22.72 -1.17
C GLU A 29 -12.20 -21.89 -0.23
N PHE A 30 -13.41 -21.57 -0.65
CA PHE A 30 -14.29 -20.64 0.06
C PHE A 30 -15.47 -21.37 0.71
N PHE A 31 -15.72 -21.04 1.96
CA PHE A 31 -16.84 -21.58 2.74
C PHE A 31 -17.71 -20.44 3.26
N ASP A 32 -19.03 -20.65 3.23
CA ASP A 32 -19.99 -19.67 3.74
C ASP A 32 -20.39 -19.96 5.17
N ALA A 33 -20.55 -18.90 5.94
CA ALA A 33 -21.21 -18.90 7.24
C ALA A 33 -22.05 -17.63 7.41
N THR A 34 -22.97 -17.67 8.35
CA THR A 34 -23.82 -16.57 8.80
C THR A 34 -23.60 -16.34 10.29
N GLY A 35 -24.10 -15.23 10.83
CA GLY A 35 -23.98 -14.94 12.26
C GLY A 35 -24.49 -16.10 13.13
N HIS A 36 -25.58 -16.76 12.72
CA HIS A 36 -26.22 -17.85 13.47
C HIS A 36 -25.48 -19.20 13.44
N ASN A 37 -24.68 -19.49 12.40
CA ASN A 37 -24.04 -20.80 12.26
C ASN A 37 -22.50 -20.75 12.25
N CYS A 38 -21.92 -19.57 12.46
CA CYS A 38 -20.48 -19.34 12.40
C CYS A 38 -19.68 -20.31 13.30
N GLY A 39 -20.09 -20.52 14.55
CA GLY A 39 -19.36 -21.39 15.47
C GLY A 39 -19.28 -22.85 15.00
N ALA A 40 -20.40 -23.40 14.53
CA ALA A 40 -20.43 -24.76 13.97
C ALA A 40 -19.63 -24.87 12.66
N ALA A 41 -19.70 -23.84 11.82
CA ALA A 41 -18.96 -23.78 10.57
C ALA A 41 -17.43 -23.73 10.83
N LEU A 42 -16.97 -22.84 11.69
CA LEU A 42 -15.56 -22.66 12.03
C LEU A 42 -14.96 -23.94 12.64
N GLY A 43 -15.66 -24.60 13.56
CA GLY A 43 -15.22 -25.85 14.18
C GLY A 43 -15.06 -27.02 13.18
N ARG A 44 -15.95 -27.10 12.19
CA ARG A 44 -15.92 -28.16 11.16
C ARG A 44 -14.87 -27.89 10.08
N ILE A 45 -14.77 -26.63 9.62
CA ILE A 45 -13.97 -26.27 8.43
C ILE A 45 -12.50 -26.12 8.79
N ARG A 46 -12.18 -25.62 10.01
CA ARG A 46 -10.84 -25.22 10.45
C ARG A 46 -10.18 -24.26 9.44
N PRO A 47 -10.66 -23.02 9.32
CA PRO A 47 -10.17 -22.09 8.32
C PRO A 47 -8.71 -21.69 8.54
N ASP A 48 -8.10 -21.19 7.48
CA ASP A 48 -6.78 -20.54 7.51
C ASP A 48 -6.92 -19.00 7.52
N LEU A 49 -8.11 -18.47 7.18
CA LEU A 49 -8.47 -17.04 7.25
C LEU A 49 -9.99 -16.89 7.39
N ILE A 50 -10.41 -15.87 8.15
CA ILE A 50 -11.83 -15.54 8.37
C ILE A 50 -12.10 -14.12 7.85
N ILE A 51 -13.14 -13.97 7.03
CA ILE A 51 -13.66 -12.67 6.60
C ILE A 51 -15.04 -12.51 7.23
N VAL A 52 -15.30 -11.37 7.88
CA VAL A 52 -16.58 -11.09 8.50
C VAL A 52 -17.07 -9.73 8.06
N THR A 53 -18.30 -9.67 7.56
CA THR A 53 -18.95 -8.39 7.28
C THR A 53 -19.78 -7.97 8.48
N ILE A 54 -19.49 -6.79 9.01
CA ILE A 54 -20.24 -6.18 10.11
C ILE A 54 -21.58 -5.70 9.55
N THR A 55 -22.65 -6.38 9.96
CA THR A 55 -24.03 -6.04 9.65
C THR A 55 -24.82 -5.85 10.95
N PRO A 56 -25.92 -5.08 10.96
CA PRO A 56 -26.78 -4.96 12.14
C PRO A 56 -27.22 -6.32 12.71
N THR A 57 -27.52 -7.28 11.85
CA THR A 57 -27.89 -8.66 12.20
C THR A 57 -26.76 -9.46 12.85
N LEU A 58 -25.51 -9.20 12.44
CA LEU A 58 -24.33 -9.79 13.08
C LEU A 58 -24.11 -9.17 14.47
N VAL A 59 -24.35 -7.87 14.64
CA VAL A 59 -24.20 -7.15 15.92
C VAL A 59 -25.07 -7.76 17.00
N GLU A 60 -26.31 -8.15 16.68
CA GLU A 60 -27.21 -8.85 17.61
C GLU A 60 -26.64 -10.18 18.13
N ASN A 61 -25.74 -10.83 17.37
CA ASN A 61 -25.15 -12.14 17.68
C ASN A 61 -23.64 -12.06 17.95
N ILE A 62 -23.09 -10.86 18.09
CA ILE A 62 -21.64 -10.62 18.05
C ILE A 62 -20.90 -11.16 19.27
N GLY A 63 -21.59 -11.24 20.41
CA GLY A 63 -21.01 -11.76 21.66
C GLY A 63 -20.54 -13.21 21.52
N GLY A 64 -21.32 -14.06 20.82
CA GLY A 64 -20.95 -15.45 20.58
C GLY A 64 -19.76 -15.61 19.63
N LEU A 65 -19.70 -14.79 18.58
CA LEU A 65 -18.58 -14.77 17.64
C LEU A 65 -17.30 -14.24 18.31
N CYS A 66 -17.41 -13.15 19.09
CA CYS A 66 -16.29 -12.55 19.81
C CYS A 66 -15.69 -13.52 20.82
N LEU A 67 -16.53 -14.18 21.62
CA LEU A 67 -16.11 -15.20 22.59
C LEU A 67 -15.40 -16.37 21.89
N LEU A 68 -15.97 -16.86 20.79
CA LEU A 68 -15.40 -17.97 20.03
C LEU A 68 -14.05 -17.62 19.37
N LEU A 69 -13.91 -16.40 18.85
CA LEU A 69 -12.66 -15.95 18.23
C LEU A 69 -11.58 -15.64 19.27
N LYS A 70 -11.94 -15.15 20.46
CA LYS A 70 -10.97 -14.75 21.50
C LYS A 70 -10.60 -15.89 22.44
N GLU A 71 -11.55 -16.71 22.88
CA GLU A 71 -11.31 -17.73 23.92
C GLU A 71 -10.86 -19.07 23.34
N ASN A 72 -10.98 -19.30 22.03
CA ASN A 72 -10.52 -20.52 21.39
C ASN A 72 -9.12 -20.34 20.79
N PRO A 73 -8.09 -21.04 21.30
CA PRO A 73 -6.71 -20.92 20.79
C PRO A 73 -6.57 -21.27 19.30
N SER A 74 -7.50 -22.06 18.76
CA SER A 74 -7.48 -22.45 17.34
C SER A 74 -7.90 -21.31 16.41
N PHE A 75 -8.50 -20.24 16.94
CA PHE A 75 -9.06 -19.12 16.17
C PHE A 75 -8.49 -17.77 16.61
N SER A 76 -7.98 -17.63 17.84
CA SER A 76 -7.41 -16.39 18.39
C SER A 76 -6.17 -15.90 17.64
N GLU A 77 -5.48 -16.81 16.95
CA GLU A 77 -4.33 -16.51 16.12
C GLU A 77 -4.66 -16.54 14.62
N LEU A 78 -5.91 -16.77 14.20
CA LEU A 78 -6.22 -16.75 12.77
C LEU A 78 -6.35 -15.32 12.24
N PRO A 79 -5.94 -15.07 10.98
CA PRO A 79 -6.14 -13.79 10.35
C PRO A 79 -7.65 -13.53 10.19
N LEU A 80 -8.08 -12.40 10.73
CA LEU A 80 -9.45 -11.92 10.71
C LEU A 80 -9.54 -10.62 9.92
N ILE A 81 -10.33 -10.62 8.85
CA ILE A 81 -10.64 -9.42 8.08
C ILE A 81 -12.08 -9.01 8.40
N LEU A 82 -12.27 -7.82 8.97
CA LEU A 82 -13.59 -7.25 9.23
C LEU A 82 -13.92 -6.20 8.16
N ILE A 83 -15.11 -6.29 7.59
CA ILE A 83 -15.63 -5.37 6.57
C ILE A 83 -16.79 -4.59 7.18
N GLY A 84 -16.70 -3.28 7.27
CA GLY A 84 -17.70 -2.43 7.90
C GLY A 84 -17.79 -1.04 7.28
N HIS A 85 -18.70 -0.19 7.75
CA HIS A 85 -18.75 1.21 7.32
C HIS A 85 -19.18 2.11 8.48
N GLY A 86 -18.53 3.26 8.63
CA GLY A 86 -18.79 4.23 9.69
C GLY A 86 -18.20 3.88 11.06
N GLU A 87 -18.24 4.84 11.98
CA GLU A 87 -17.60 4.76 13.32
C GLU A 87 -18.14 3.60 14.16
N GLU A 88 -19.45 3.31 14.10
CA GLU A 88 -20.05 2.19 14.84
C GLU A 88 -19.44 0.84 14.44
N ALA A 89 -19.14 0.64 13.14
CA ALA A 89 -18.53 -0.60 12.66
C ALA A 89 -17.05 -0.69 13.07
N GLU A 90 -16.36 0.43 13.22
CA GLU A 90 -14.96 0.48 13.69
C GLU A 90 -14.84 0.12 15.18
N ASP A 91 -15.76 0.61 16.01
CA ASP A 91 -15.85 0.23 17.43
C ASP A 91 -16.15 -1.27 17.60
N ILE A 92 -17.08 -1.79 16.79
CA ILE A 92 -17.37 -3.22 16.73
C ILE A 92 -16.14 -4.02 16.26
N ALA A 93 -15.40 -3.49 15.30
CA ALA A 93 -14.21 -4.12 14.77
C ALA A 93 -13.10 -4.25 15.84
N GLN A 94 -12.89 -3.19 16.64
CA GLN A 94 -12.01 -3.25 17.80
C GLN A 94 -12.49 -4.26 18.83
N GLY A 95 -13.81 -4.37 19.04
CA GLY A 95 -14.43 -5.37 19.91
C GLY A 95 -14.17 -6.81 19.46
N LEU A 96 -14.10 -7.07 18.15
CA LEU A 96 -13.85 -8.38 17.54
C LEU A 96 -12.37 -8.69 17.27
N ALA A 97 -11.47 -7.71 17.43
CA ALA A 97 -10.07 -7.85 17.08
C ALA A 97 -9.40 -9.04 17.80
N THR A 98 -8.80 -9.91 17.00
CA THR A 98 -7.89 -11.00 17.42
C THR A 98 -6.43 -10.53 17.25
N ASN A 99 -5.46 -11.39 17.57
CA ASN A 99 -4.03 -11.05 17.44
C ASN A 99 -3.59 -10.79 15.98
N ALA A 100 -4.41 -11.13 14.99
CA ALA A 100 -4.12 -10.96 13.56
C ALA A 100 -5.31 -10.32 12.82
N PHE A 101 -5.55 -9.04 13.09
CA PHE A 101 -6.76 -8.33 12.65
C PHE A 101 -6.51 -7.31 11.53
N PHE A 102 -7.43 -7.21 10.56
CA PHE A 102 -7.50 -6.19 9.51
C PHE A 102 -8.91 -5.62 9.37
N TYR A 103 -9.05 -4.30 9.31
CA TYR A 103 -10.31 -3.63 8.99
C TYR A 103 -10.33 -3.14 7.54
N LEU A 104 -11.48 -3.24 6.88
CA LEU A 104 -11.74 -2.71 5.54
C LEU A 104 -13.06 -1.94 5.54
N ASP A 105 -13.03 -0.70 5.06
CA ASP A 105 -14.28 0.00 4.78
C ASP A 105 -15.00 -0.66 3.59
N ALA A 106 -16.31 -0.82 3.70
CA ALA A 106 -17.17 -1.43 2.70
C ALA A 106 -17.03 -0.77 1.32
N MET A 107 -16.74 0.54 1.27
CA MET A 107 -16.50 1.29 0.04
C MET A 107 -15.18 0.93 -0.64
N GLU A 108 -14.21 0.36 0.08
CA GLU A 108 -12.87 0.04 -0.43
C GLU A 108 -12.68 -1.44 -0.77
N VAL A 109 -13.67 -2.28 -0.48
CA VAL A 109 -13.60 -3.75 -0.64
C VAL A 109 -13.21 -4.15 -2.07
N ALA A 110 -13.73 -3.47 -3.09
CA ALA A 110 -13.44 -3.79 -4.48
C ALA A 110 -11.95 -3.69 -4.82
N ASP A 111 -11.25 -2.71 -4.24
CA ASP A 111 -9.86 -2.40 -4.55
C ASP A 111 -8.89 -3.07 -3.58
N LYS A 112 -9.26 -3.15 -2.29
CA LYS A 112 -8.34 -3.53 -1.21
C LYS A 112 -8.48 -4.97 -0.72
N LEU A 113 -9.59 -5.68 -0.99
CA LEU A 113 -9.81 -7.02 -0.43
C LEU A 113 -8.74 -8.06 -0.83
N VAL A 114 -8.41 -8.13 -2.12
CA VAL A 114 -7.42 -9.08 -2.65
C VAL A 114 -6.02 -8.85 -2.06
N PRO A 115 -5.47 -7.61 -2.05
CA PRO A 115 -4.17 -7.37 -1.43
C PRO A 115 -4.19 -7.62 0.08
N THR A 116 -5.26 -7.29 0.80
CA THR A 116 -5.38 -7.60 2.24
C THR A 116 -5.38 -9.11 2.51
N VAL A 117 -6.09 -9.92 1.69
CA VAL A 117 -6.06 -11.38 1.84
C VAL A 117 -4.69 -11.96 1.53
N ARG A 118 -4.01 -11.49 0.47
CA ARG A 118 -2.63 -11.92 0.18
C ARG A 118 -1.70 -11.59 1.33
N GLN A 119 -1.78 -10.37 1.86
CA GLN A 119 -0.99 -9.91 2.99
C GLN A 119 -1.27 -10.71 4.27
N ALA A 120 -2.54 -11.05 4.53
CA ALA A 120 -2.91 -11.88 5.66
C ALA A 120 -2.28 -13.29 5.57
N PHE A 121 -2.24 -13.87 4.37
CA PHE A 121 -1.55 -15.15 4.14
C PHE A 121 -0.02 -15.02 4.17
N ASP A 122 0.55 -13.93 3.67
CA ASP A 122 2.00 -13.70 3.74
C ASP A 122 2.48 -13.56 5.19
N LYS A 123 1.67 -12.92 6.06
CA LYS A 123 1.93 -12.81 7.50
C LYS A 123 1.77 -14.16 8.25
N HIS A 124 0.72 -14.94 7.95
CA HIS A 124 0.51 -16.26 8.57
C HIS A 124 1.40 -17.38 8.02
N GLY A 125 1.94 -17.21 6.82
CA GLY A 125 2.86 -18.15 6.19
C GLY A 125 4.33 -17.92 6.53
N THR A 126 4.74 -16.70 6.93
CA THR A 126 6.18 -16.37 6.84
C THR A 126 6.75 -15.40 7.89
N LEU A 127 5.95 -14.66 8.69
CA LEU A 127 6.51 -13.57 9.53
C LEU A 127 6.33 -13.70 11.05
N GLN A 128 5.61 -14.70 11.56
CA GLN A 128 5.68 -15.04 13.00
C GLN A 128 6.91 -15.90 13.35
N LYS A 129 7.63 -16.44 12.36
CA LYS A 129 8.68 -17.45 12.57
C LYS A 129 10.13 -16.96 12.64
N SER A 130 10.38 -15.66 12.71
CA SER A 130 11.77 -15.19 12.88
C SER A 130 11.94 -13.81 13.50
N ARG A 131 10.94 -13.27 14.21
CA ARG A 131 11.17 -12.01 14.93
C ARG A 131 12.13 -12.24 16.07
N HIS A 132 13.17 -11.40 16.13
CA HIS A 132 14.26 -11.47 17.06
C HIS A 132 13.98 -10.53 18.24
N ILE A 133 13.91 -11.10 19.44
CA ILE A 133 13.70 -10.38 20.69
C ILE A 133 15.00 -10.43 21.50
N LEU A 134 15.49 -9.27 21.92
CA LEU A 134 16.59 -9.19 22.87
C LEU A 134 16.04 -8.95 24.27
N ILE A 135 16.37 -9.83 25.21
CA ILE A 135 16.02 -9.71 26.62
C ILE A 135 17.24 -9.27 27.39
N VAL A 136 17.13 -8.17 28.12
CA VAL A 136 18.20 -7.59 28.94
C VAL A 136 17.72 -7.54 30.39
N ASP A 137 18.22 -8.42 31.23
CA ASP A 137 17.78 -8.55 32.62
C ASP A 137 18.92 -9.18 33.41
N ASP A 138 19.22 -8.76 34.64
CA ASP A 138 20.31 -9.35 35.43
C ASP A 138 19.91 -10.70 36.06
N SER A 139 18.60 -10.96 36.19
CA SER A 139 18.06 -12.20 36.74
C SER A 139 18.07 -13.35 35.73
N HIS A 140 18.94 -14.33 35.97
CA HIS A 140 19.02 -15.55 35.16
C HIS A 140 17.68 -16.28 35.02
N SER A 141 16.90 -16.33 36.10
CA SER A 141 15.59 -17.00 36.12
C SER A 141 14.58 -16.31 35.20
N VAL A 142 14.61 -14.97 35.13
CA VAL A 142 13.71 -14.19 34.25
C VAL A 142 14.09 -14.41 32.79
N ARG A 143 15.39 -14.30 32.47
CA ARG A 143 15.89 -14.55 31.11
C ARG A 143 15.50 -15.94 30.61
N LEU A 144 15.73 -16.98 31.42
CA LEU A 144 15.43 -18.37 31.05
C LEU A 144 13.92 -18.61 30.86
N LEU A 145 13.07 -18.03 31.72
CA LEU A 145 11.62 -18.14 31.60
C LEU A 145 11.13 -17.53 30.28
N LEU A 146 11.54 -16.28 30.02
CA LEU A 146 11.08 -15.54 28.84
C LEU A 146 11.63 -16.14 27.54
N GLU A 147 12.90 -16.54 27.52
CA GLU A 147 13.51 -17.25 26.39
C GLU A 147 12.71 -18.52 26.03
N LYS A 148 12.36 -19.31 27.04
CA LYS A 148 11.59 -20.54 26.85
C LYS A 148 10.17 -20.27 26.36
N GLU A 149 9.45 -19.35 26.99
CA GLU A 149 8.05 -19.08 26.65
C GLU A 149 7.91 -18.39 25.29
N LEU A 150 8.74 -17.38 24.99
CA LEU A 150 8.73 -16.71 23.69
C LEU A 150 9.28 -17.62 22.58
N GLY A 151 10.26 -18.48 22.89
CA GLY A 151 10.77 -19.47 21.94
C GLY A 151 9.71 -20.48 21.49
N LYS A 152 8.83 -20.94 22.41
CA LYS A 152 7.68 -21.80 22.07
C LYS A 152 6.70 -21.13 21.10
N LEU A 153 6.57 -19.80 21.21
CA LEU A 153 5.70 -18.99 20.35
C LEU A 153 6.35 -18.66 19.00
N GLY A 154 7.57 -19.14 18.73
CA GLY A 154 8.24 -19.02 17.44
C GLY A 154 9.15 -17.80 17.29
N TYR A 155 9.35 -17.02 18.35
CA TYR A 155 10.32 -15.92 18.36
C TYR A 155 11.75 -16.45 18.45
N ARG A 156 12.68 -15.77 17.78
CA ARG A 156 14.12 -15.91 18.06
C ARG A 156 14.44 -15.05 19.27
N VAL A 157 15.03 -15.63 20.30
CA VAL A 157 15.35 -14.88 21.53
C VAL A 157 16.84 -14.90 21.75
N ARG A 158 17.40 -13.75 22.09
CA ARG A 158 18.74 -13.63 22.70
C ARG A 158 18.62 -12.95 24.05
N CYS A 159 19.59 -13.23 24.90
CA CYS A 159 19.63 -12.76 26.28
C CYS A 159 20.94 -12.02 26.56
N ALA A 160 20.87 -10.99 27.40
CA ALA A 160 22.00 -10.24 27.94
C ALA A 160 21.76 -9.98 29.44
N GLU A 161 22.83 -9.98 30.24
CA GLU A 161 22.76 -9.80 31.69
C GLU A 161 22.81 -8.32 32.10
N ASN A 162 23.24 -7.43 31.21
CA ASN A 162 23.29 -5.99 31.43
C ASN A 162 23.34 -5.20 30.11
N GLY A 163 23.25 -3.86 30.19
CA GLY A 163 23.26 -3.00 29.02
C GLY A 163 24.56 -3.03 28.20
N ARG A 164 25.71 -3.35 28.82
CA ARG A 164 27.00 -3.41 28.12
C ARG A 164 27.09 -4.64 27.22
N GLU A 165 26.63 -5.78 27.71
CA GLU A 165 26.49 -7.00 26.92
C GLU A 165 25.45 -6.81 25.80
N ALA A 166 24.31 -6.18 26.11
CA ALA A 166 23.26 -5.89 25.13
C ALA A 166 23.81 -5.07 23.94
N LEU A 167 24.59 -4.01 24.20
CA LEU A 167 25.25 -3.22 23.15
C LEU A 167 26.24 -4.05 22.31
N THR A 168 26.90 -5.03 22.92
CA THR A 168 27.82 -5.93 22.20
C THR A 168 27.06 -6.85 21.26
N LEU A 169 25.90 -7.36 21.68
CA LEU A 169 25.02 -8.19 20.85
C LEU A 169 24.36 -7.39 19.72
N LEU A 170 23.92 -6.15 20.01
CA LEU A 170 23.28 -5.26 19.03
C LEU A 170 24.18 -4.92 17.84
N ARG A 171 25.50 -4.89 18.04
CA ARG A 171 26.49 -4.70 16.96
C ARG A 171 26.65 -5.92 16.06
N GLN A 172 26.25 -7.11 16.54
CA GLN A 172 26.30 -8.34 15.75
C GLN A 172 25.01 -8.55 14.97
N GLU A 173 23.87 -8.37 15.62
CA GLU A 173 22.53 -8.58 15.05
C GLU A 173 21.53 -7.68 15.77
N GLN A 174 20.78 -6.86 15.03
CA GLN A 174 19.74 -6.01 15.60
C GLN A 174 18.45 -6.81 15.83
N PRO A 175 17.82 -6.71 17.02
CA PRO A 175 16.52 -7.30 17.30
C PRO A 175 15.39 -6.41 16.79
N ASP A 176 14.21 -6.99 16.63
CA ASP A 176 12.95 -6.28 16.32
C ASP A 176 12.37 -5.57 17.55
N VAL A 177 12.76 -5.98 18.76
CA VAL A 177 12.34 -5.35 20.03
C VAL A 177 13.32 -5.72 21.15
N ILE A 178 13.54 -4.78 22.06
CA ILE A 178 14.32 -4.98 23.28
C ILE A 178 13.37 -4.98 24.48
N LEU A 179 13.46 -6.01 25.32
CA LEU A 179 12.81 -6.08 26.63
C LEU A 179 13.90 -5.89 27.68
N SER A 180 13.93 -4.75 28.37
CA SER A 180 14.99 -4.44 29.33
C SER A 180 14.46 -4.23 30.74
N ASP A 181 15.10 -4.84 31.73
CA ASP A 181 14.97 -4.40 33.12
C ASP A 181 15.55 -3.00 33.31
N VAL A 182 15.11 -2.32 34.37
CA VAL A 182 15.63 -0.99 34.75
C VAL A 182 16.94 -1.09 35.51
N TYR A 183 17.06 -2.01 36.47
CA TYR A 183 18.14 -2.04 37.44
C TYR A 183 19.05 -3.23 37.15
N MET A 184 20.18 -2.95 36.53
CA MET A 184 21.17 -3.98 36.17
C MET A 184 22.57 -3.48 36.53
N PRO A 185 23.52 -4.39 36.82
CA PRO A 185 24.91 -4.02 37.08
C PRO A 185 25.59 -3.48 35.80
N GLU A 186 26.71 -2.78 35.97
CA GLU A 186 27.55 -2.18 34.90
C GLU A 186 26.90 -1.08 34.07
N MET A 187 25.80 -1.39 33.39
CA MET A 187 24.98 -0.45 32.63
C MET A 187 23.51 -0.79 32.83
N ASN A 188 22.76 0.15 33.38
CA ASN A 188 21.35 -0.03 33.71
C ASN A 188 20.44 0.22 32.49
N GLY A 189 19.15 -0.09 32.61
CA GLY A 189 18.19 0.02 31.50
C GLY A 189 17.94 1.46 31.03
N ILE A 190 18.10 2.45 31.90
CA ILE A 190 17.95 3.87 31.55
C ILE A 190 19.13 4.31 30.68
N GLU A 191 20.35 4.02 31.13
CA GLU A 191 21.59 4.32 30.40
C GLU A 191 21.62 3.62 29.04
N LEU A 192 21.17 2.36 29.00
CA LEU A 192 21.02 1.61 27.76
C LEU A 192 20.03 2.29 26.81
N CYS A 193 18.83 2.63 27.28
CA CYS A 193 17.79 3.28 26.46
C CYS A 193 18.26 4.63 25.90
N GLU A 194 18.90 5.47 26.72
CA GLU A 194 19.47 6.75 26.31
C GLU A 194 20.58 6.57 25.27
N THR A 195 21.47 5.59 25.47
CA THR A 195 22.56 5.28 24.53
C THR A 195 22.04 4.84 23.17
N LEU A 196 21.00 4.01 23.12
CA LEU A 196 20.44 3.49 21.87
C LEU A 196 19.72 4.56 21.06
N HIS A 197 18.90 5.39 21.71
CA HIS A 197 18.15 6.44 21.01
C HIS A 197 19.02 7.66 20.66
N GLY A 198 20.20 7.80 21.27
CA GLY A 198 21.23 8.76 20.87
C GLY A 198 22.02 8.35 19.62
N ASP A 199 21.94 7.08 19.19
CA ASP A 199 22.65 6.55 18.02
C ASP A 199 21.66 6.32 16.85
N PRO A 200 21.82 7.02 15.70
CA PRO A 200 20.97 6.83 14.52
C PRO A 200 20.88 5.38 14.03
N GLN A 201 21.87 4.54 14.34
CA GLN A 201 21.88 3.13 13.97
C GLN A 201 20.86 2.29 14.76
N PHE A 202 20.53 2.68 15.99
CA PHE A 202 19.68 1.89 16.90
C PHE A 202 18.40 2.63 17.33
N ALA A 203 18.28 3.93 17.03
CA ALA A 203 17.18 4.77 17.50
C ALA A 203 15.77 4.35 17.04
N SER A 204 15.65 3.49 16.03
CA SER A 204 14.37 2.96 15.57
C SER A 204 13.94 1.67 16.26
N ILE A 205 14.80 1.03 17.06
CA ILE A 205 14.51 -0.26 17.69
C ILE A 205 13.57 -0.03 18.89
N PRO A 206 12.36 -0.62 18.90
CA PRO A 206 11.43 -0.47 20.01
C PRO A 206 12.02 -0.98 21.33
N PHE A 207 12.03 -0.11 22.34
CA PHE A 207 12.54 -0.43 23.68
C PHE A 207 11.39 -0.54 24.68
N VAL A 208 11.20 -1.72 25.26
CA VAL A 208 10.18 -2.00 26.28
C VAL A 208 10.84 -2.13 27.63
N VAL A 209 10.39 -1.31 28.57
CA VAL A 209 10.90 -1.27 29.93
C VAL A 209 10.16 -2.29 30.79
N MET A 210 10.87 -3.16 31.49
CA MET A 210 10.33 -4.02 32.54
C MET A 210 10.75 -3.45 33.90
N SER A 211 9.79 -3.04 34.73
CA SER A 211 10.08 -2.28 35.97
C SER A 211 9.16 -2.68 37.12
N THR A 212 9.46 -2.29 38.36
CA THR A 212 8.53 -2.44 39.48
C THR A 212 7.58 -1.25 39.59
N GLU A 213 6.49 -1.37 40.36
CA GLU A 213 5.51 -0.28 40.56
C GLU A 213 6.10 0.99 41.19
N ASN A 214 7.19 0.86 41.95
CA ASN A 214 7.82 1.98 42.68
C ASN A 214 8.62 2.92 41.76
N ASP A 215 8.70 2.64 40.45
CA ASP A 215 9.58 3.32 39.50
C ASP A 215 8.90 4.44 38.68
N ALA A 216 7.75 4.97 39.13
CA ALA A 216 6.97 5.97 38.39
C ALA A 216 7.78 7.20 37.91
N GLY A 217 8.77 7.63 38.70
CA GLY A 217 9.68 8.72 38.32
C GLY A 217 10.66 8.35 37.20
N ASN A 218 11.14 7.11 37.19
CA ASN A 218 12.04 6.58 36.17
C ASN A 218 11.29 6.24 34.87
N MET A 219 10.04 5.77 34.95
CA MET A 219 9.20 5.53 33.78
C MET A 219 8.98 6.80 32.95
N ARG A 220 8.75 7.96 33.59
CA ARG A 220 8.62 9.24 32.87
C ARG A 220 9.90 9.63 32.14
N LYS A 221 11.07 9.42 32.76
CA LYS A 221 12.36 9.69 32.12
C LYS A 221 12.60 8.78 30.92
N MET A 222 12.30 7.49 31.04
CA MET A 222 12.48 6.57 29.91
C MET A 222 11.56 6.85 28.73
N MET A 223 10.34 7.34 28.98
CA MET A 223 9.46 7.83 27.91
C MET A 223 10.06 9.05 27.19
N GLN A 224 10.73 9.95 27.91
CA GLN A 224 11.43 11.09 27.29
C GLN A 224 12.62 10.65 26.45
N PHE A 225 13.25 9.52 26.80
CA PHE A 225 14.36 8.93 26.04
C PHE A 225 13.92 8.04 24.88
N GLY A 226 12.61 7.89 24.62
CA GLY A 226 12.10 7.16 23.45
C GLY A 226 11.64 5.73 23.70
N ALA A 227 11.50 5.29 24.96
CA ALA A 227 10.92 3.98 25.25
C ALA A 227 9.53 3.82 24.63
N ALA A 228 9.29 2.68 23.97
CA ALA A 228 8.06 2.39 23.24
C ALA A 228 6.91 1.96 24.16
N ALA A 229 7.21 1.24 25.24
CA ALA A 229 6.23 0.76 26.21
C ALA A 229 6.88 0.41 27.55
N PHE A 230 6.06 0.13 28.56
CA PHE A 230 6.50 -0.41 29.85
C PHE A 230 5.62 -1.57 30.30
N ILE A 231 6.21 -2.47 31.08
CA ILE A 231 5.59 -3.63 31.69
C ILE A 231 5.98 -3.65 33.17
N ILE A 232 4.99 -3.79 34.04
CA ILE A 232 5.18 -3.81 35.49
C ILE A 232 5.42 -5.26 35.94
N LYS A 233 6.52 -5.50 36.66
CA LYS A 233 6.83 -6.77 37.33
C LYS A 233 6.09 -6.85 38.68
N PRO A 234 5.52 -8.03 39.04
CA PRO A 234 5.45 -9.25 38.23
C PRO A 234 4.37 -9.14 37.13
N PHE A 235 4.71 -9.58 35.92
CA PHE A 235 3.77 -9.66 34.79
C PHE A 235 3.53 -11.12 34.38
N ASN A 236 2.40 -11.37 33.74
CA ASN A 236 2.12 -12.65 33.11
C ASN A 236 2.48 -12.61 31.60
N LEU A 237 2.56 -13.79 30.98
CA LEU A 237 2.91 -13.90 29.55
C LEU A 237 1.90 -13.20 28.64
N GLU A 238 0.61 -13.20 29.01
CA GLU A 238 -0.46 -12.55 28.24
C GLU A 238 -0.24 -11.03 28.13
N GLN A 239 0.08 -10.37 29.23
CA GLN A 239 0.36 -8.92 29.26
C GLN A 239 1.60 -8.58 28.42
N LEU A 240 2.65 -9.40 28.48
CA LEU A 240 3.82 -9.24 27.62
C LEU A 240 3.44 -9.36 26.15
N MET A 241 2.65 -10.36 25.80
CA MET A 241 2.20 -10.60 24.43
C MET A 241 1.32 -9.47 23.90
N LEU A 242 0.42 -8.92 24.70
CA LEU A 242 -0.38 -7.75 24.32
C LEU A 242 0.50 -6.54 23.98
N THR A 243 1.53 -6.28 24.80
CA THR A 243 2.48 -5.19 24.56
C THR A 243 3.28 -5.41 23.28
N LEU A 244 3.83 -6.62 23.09
CA LEU A 244 4.57 -6.98 21.88
C LEU A 244 3.69 -6.89 20.62
N ASN A 245 2.48 -7.43 20.67
CA ASN A 245 1.53 -7.35 19.57
C ASN A 245 1.18 -5.90 19.24
N LYS A 246 0.99 -5.04 20.26
CA LYS A 246 0.72 -3.62 20.05
C LYS A 246 1.89 -2.90 19.36
N ILE A 247 3.12 -3.15 19.78
CA ILE A 247 4.32 -2.57 19.17
C ILE A 247 4.42 -2.99 17.71
N PHE A 248 4.31 -4.28 17.45
CA PHE A 248 4.36 -4.82 16.09
C PHE A 248 3.17 -4.41 15.22
N SER A 249 2.03 -4.07 15.82
CA SER A 249 0.84 -3.59 15.11
C SER A 249 0.86 -2.08 14.85
N TYR A 250 1.49 -1.29 15.72
CA TYR A 250 1.59 0.16 15.53
C TYR A 250 2.49 0.53 14.35
N GLU A 251 3.62 -0.16 14.21
CA GLU A 251 4.49 -0.06 13.03
C GLU A 251 3.71 -0.40 11.75
N PHE A 252 2.84 -1.39 11.83
CA PHE A 252 1.96 -1.77 10.73
C PHE A 252 0.90 -0.71 10.40
N LEU A 253 0.29 -0.07 11.40
CA LEU A 253 -0.66 1.03 11.18
C LEU A 253 0.01 2.25 10.52
N LEU A 254 1.26 2.55 10.88
CA LEU A 254 2.03 3.62 10.25
C LEU A 254 2.30 3.30 8.77
N LEU A 255 2.68 2.07 8.46
CA LEU A 255 2.85 1.61 7.07
C LEU A 255 1.54 1.68 6.27
N LEU A 256 0.40 1.35 6.88
CA LEU A 256 -0.91 1.48 6.22
C LEU A 256 -1.23 2.94 5.90
N LYS A 257 -1.09 3.84 6.87
CA LYS A 257 -1.30 5.28 6.67
C LYS A 257 -0.39 5.84 5.60
N GLU A 258 0.87 5.41 5.57
CA GLU A 258 1.82 5.87 4.56
C GLU A 258 1.44 5.36 3.16
N ASN A 259 1.03 4.10 3.02
CA ASN A 259 0.54 3.58 1.75
C ASN A 259 -0.75 4.28 1.28
N GLU A 260 -1.67 4.57 2.19
CA GLU A 260 -2.90 5.32 1.87
C GLU A 260 -2.58 6.76 1.46
N ARG A 261 -1.64 7.41 2.15
CA ARG A 261 -1.14 8.74 1.78
C ARG A 261 -0.54 8.71 0.38
N LEU A 262 0.37 7.77 0.09
CA LEU A 262 1.01 7.62 -1.22
C LEU A 262 -0.03 7.35 -2.33
N SER A 263 -1.01 6.48 -2.06
CA SER A 263 -2.09 6.20 -3.02
C SER A 263 -2.98 7.42 -3.26
N SER A 264 -3.32 8.16 -2.20
CA SER A 264 -4.10 9.40 -2.29
C SER A 264 -3.36 10.46 -3.12
N GLU A 265 -2.06 10.65 -2.87
CA GLU A 265 -1.21 11.57 -3.64
C GLU A 265 -1.19 11.21 -5.14
N GLN A 266 -1.07 9.92 -5.45
CA GLN A 266 -1.13 9.44 -6.84
C GLN A 266 -2.50 9.73 -7.49
N LYS A 267 -3.61 9.49 -6.76
CA LYS A 267 -4.97 9.80 -7.24
C LYS A 267 -5.14 11.30 -7.51
N HIS A 268 -4.68 12.15 -6.61
CA HIS A 268 -4.74 13.61 -6.76
C HIS A 268 -3.93 14.10 -7.97
N LEU A 269 -2.74 13.53 -8.20
CA LEU A 269 -1.92 13.85 -9.38
C LEU A 269 -2.66 13.50 -10.69
N LEU A 270 -3.23 12.29 -10.77
CA LEU A 270 -3.99 11.85 -11.96
C LEU A 270 -5.25 12.70 -12.19
N ALA A 271 -5.94 13.10 -11.12
CA ALA A 271 -7.08 14.01 -11.20
C ALA A 271 -6.67 15.41 -11.70
N GLY A 272 -5.51 15.91 -11.27
CA GLY A 272 -4.91 17.15 -11.77
C GLY A 272 -4.59 17.08 -13.25
N ILE A 273 -3.89 16.03 -13.69
CA ILE A 273 -3.58 15.77 -15.11
C ILE A 273 -4.87 15.72 -15.94
N THR A 274 -5.88 14.97 -15.48
CA THR A 274 -7.17 14.85 -16.17
C THR A 274 -7.87 16.21 -16.29
N SER A 275 -7.80 17.05 -15.25
CA SER A 275 -8.37 18.39 -15.26
C SER A 275 -7.66 19.31 -16.26
N LEU A 276 -6.33 19.25 -16.36
CA LEU A 276 -5.56 20.02 -17.33
C LEU A 276 -5.90 19.64 -18.77
N ILE A 277 -6.03 18.34 -19.05
CA ILE A 277 -6.44 17.84 -20.37
C ILE A 277 -7.84 18.32 -20.70
N LYS A 278 -8.80 18.19 -19.77
CA LYS A 278 -10.17 18.68 -19.98
C LYS A 278 -10.23 20.19 -20.21
N ALA A 279 -9.40 20.98 -19.53
CA ALA A 279 -9.31 22.42 -19.74
C ALA A 279 -8.77 22.75 -21.13
N LEU A 280 -7.76 22.01 -21.61
CA LEU A 280 -7.24 22.14 -22.97
C LEU A 280 -8.30 21.77 -24.02
N GLU A 281 -8.97 20.63 -23.86
CA GLU A 281 -10.04 20.18 -24.77
C GLU A 281 -11.30 21.08 -24.73
N ALA A 282 -11.54 21.79 -23.63
CA ALA A 282 -12.62 22.78 -23.56
C ALA A 282 -12.28 24.05 -24.36
N ARG A 283 -10.99 24.40 -24.46
CA ARG A 283 -10.49 25.54 -25.25
C ARG A 283 -10.41 25.20 -26.73
N ASP A 284 -10.09 23.94 -27.05
CA ASP A 284 -9.95 23.45 -28.42
C ASP A 284 -11.16 22.62 -28.84
N ASN A 285 -12.05 23.24 -29.62
CA ASN A 285 -13.29 22.61 -30.11
C ASN A 285 -13.05 21.31 -30.91
N TYR A 286 -11.82 21.07 -31.38
CA TYR A 286 -11.46 19.92 -32.22
C TYR A 286 -11.00 18.68 -31.42
N THR A 287 -10.46 18.86 -30.21
CA THR A 287 -9.79 17.77 -29.47
C THR A 287 -10.64 17.06 -28.43
N ARG A 288 -11.95 17.35 -28.35
CA ARG A 288 -12.83 16.68 -27.37
C ARG A 288 -12.80 15.16 -27.50
N GLY A 289 -12.25 14.48 -26.49
CA GLY A 289 -12.09 13.03 -26.45
C GLY A 289 -11.03 12.45 -27.39
N HIS A 290 -10.31 13.27 -28.16
CA HIS A 290 -9.20 12.84 -29.03
C HIS A 290 -8.06 12.25 -28.20
N SER A 291 -7.63 12.97 -27.16
CA SER A 291 -6.54 12.55 -26.28
C SER A 291 -6.83 11.21 -25.61
N GLU A 292 -8.10 10.94 -25.28
CA GLU A 292 -8.54 9.68 -24.71
C GLU A 292 -8.46 8.52 -25.72
N ARG A 293 -8.91 8.74 -26.96
CA ARG A 293 -8.84 7.70 -28.01
C ARG A 293 -7.40 7.37 -28.40
N VAL A 294 -6.55 8.40 -28.59
CA VAL A 294 -5.11 8.21 -28.84
C VAL A 294 -4.44 7.44 -27.70
N SER A 295 -4.76 7.79 -26.45
CA SER A 295 -4.29 7.06 -25.26
C SER A 295 -4.66 5.58 -25.28
N GLN A 296 -5.92 5.26 -25.58
CA GLN A 296 -6.39 3.87 -25.63
C GLN A 296 -5.71 3.07 -26.75
N ILE A 297 -5.56 3.67 -27.93
CA ILE A 297 -4.86 3.04 -29.06
C ILE A 297 -3.38 2.81 -28.71
N LEU A 298 -2.70 3.82 -28.18
CA LEU A 298 -1.30 3.73 -27.79
C LEU A 298 -1.06 2.64 -26.73
N ALA A 299 -1.92 2.59 -25.70
CA ALA A 299 -1.86 1.55 -24.68
C ALA A 299 -2.05 0.14 -25.27
N GLY A 300 -3.00 -0.02 -26.21
CA GLY A 300 -3.18 -1.26 -26.95
C GLY A 300 -1.97 -1.65 -27.79
N LEU A 301 -1.35 -0.70 -28.48
CA LEU A 301 -0.13 -0.92 -29.28
C LEU A 301 1.07 -1.32 -28.41
N VAL A 302 1.24 -0.69 -27.24
CA VAL A 302 2.29 -1.04 -26.27
C VAL A 302 2.05 -2.41 -25.66
N GLY A 303 0.79 -2.74 -25.33
CA GLY A 303 0.45 -4.09 -24.86
C GLY A 303 0.71 -5.16 -25.93
N PHE A 304 0.36 -4.89 -27.19
CA PHE A 304 0.59 -5.81 -28.30
C PHE A 304 2.08 -6.04 -28.60
N SER A 305 2.93 -5.03 -28.36
CA SER A 305 4.38 -5.16 -28.52
C SER A 305 5.08 -5.88 -27.35
N GLY A 306 4.33 -6.35 -26.35
CA GLY A 306 4.86 -7.10 -25.20
C GLY A 306 5.19 -6.24 -23.98
N GLY A 307 4.70 -5.00 -23.92
CA GLY A 307 4.87 -4.12 -22.77
C GLY A 307 4.23 -4.69 -21.50
N SER A 308 4.86 -4.44 -20.36
CA SER A 308 4.34 -4.76 -19.03
C SER A 308 3.09 -3.93 -18.67
N GLN A 309 2.32 -4.39 -17.68
CA GLN A 309 1.15 -3.64 -17.19
C GLN A 309 1.49 -2.20 -16.79
N ARG A 310 2.67 -2.01 -16.16
CA ARG A 310 3.18 -0.69 -15.82
C ARG A 310 3.39 0.15 -17.08
N GLU A 311 4.06 -0.40 -18.10
CA GLU A 311 4.29 0.31 -19.37
C GLU A 311 3.00 0.69 -20.09
N ILE A 312 1.98 -0.18 -20.07
CA ILE A 312 0.66 0.11 -20.63
C ILE A 312 0.01 1.31 -19.91
N GLU A 313 0.08 1.34 -18.58
CA GLU A 313 -0.42 2.46 -17.78
C GLU A 313 0.33 3.77 -18.07
N ARG A 314 1.65 3.70 -18.21
CA ARG A 314 2.48 4.86 -18.59
C ARG A 314 2.14 5.35 -20.00
N ALA A 315 1.90 4.43 -20.94
CA ALA A 315 1.51 4.73 -22.31
C ALA A 315 0.16 5.44 -22.38
N MET A 316 -0.82 5.08 -21.54
CA MET A 316 -2.08 5.83 -21.42
C MET A 316 -1.84 7.30 -21.03
N ILE A 317 -0.99 7.54 -20.02
CA ILE A 317 -0.66 8.91 -19.59
C ILE A 317 0.04 9.67 -20.73
N ALA A 318 0.97 9.02 -21.44
CA ALA A 318 1.67 9.62 -22.57
C ALA A 318 0.71 10.03 -23.70
N GLY A 319 -0.22 9.15 -24.09
CA GLY A 319 -1.20 9.45 -25.14
C GLY A 319 -2.19 10.54 -24.72
N ARG A 320 -2.56 10.61 -23.43
CA ARG A 320 -3.40 11.70 -22.91
C ARG A 320 -2.72 13.06 -22.91
N LEU A 321 -1.40 13.09 -22.75
CA LEU A 321 -0.61 14.32 -22.62
C LEU A 321 0.16 14.71 -23.88
N HIS A 322 0.16 13.89 -24.94
CA HIS A 322 1.02 14.10 -26.11
C HIS A 322 0.92 15.52 -26.69
N ASP A 323 -0.29 16.07 -26.69
CA ASP A 323 -0.65 17.37 -27.25
C ASP A 323 -0.76 18.51 -26.21
N ILE A 324 -0.37 18.30 -24.95
CA ILE A 324 -0.59 19.27 -23.85
C ILE A 324 -0.02 20.66 -24.15
N GLY A 325 1.04 20.73 -24.96
CA GLY A 325 1.68 21.99 -25.34
C GLY A 325 0.84 22.89 -26.25
N LYS A 326 -0.29 22.39 -26.81
CA LYS A 326 -1.24 23.23 -27.55
C LYS A 326 -1.76 24.40 -26.72
N ILE A 327 -1.68 24.32 -25.39
CA ILE A 327 -2.00 25.42 -24.48
C ILE A 327 -1.17 26.70 -24.76
N GLY A 328 0.06 26.57 -25.27
CA GLY A 328 0.91 27.72 -25.61
C GLY A 328 0.69 28.26 -27.02
N ILE A 329 -0.20 27.66 -27.80
CA ILE A 329 -0.52 28.11 -29.16
C ILE A 329 -1.57 29.22 -29.10
N ARG A 330 -1.44 30.24 -29.96
CA ARG A 330 -2.36 31.39 -30.01
C ARG A 330 -3.72 30.96 -30.54
N ASP A 331 -4.81 31.48 -29.97
CA ASP A 331 -6.18 31.08 -30.34
C ASP A 331 -6.49 31.33 -31.81
N ASN A 332 -6.05 32.46 -32.37
CA ASN A 332 -6.27 32.80 -33.78
C ASN A 332 -5.53 31.87 -34.76
N VAL A 333 -4.51 31.13 -34.28
CA VAL A 333 -3.79 30.10 -35.04
C VAL A 333 -4.44 28.74 -34.82
N LEU A 334 -4.64 28.35 -33.55
CA LEU A 334 -5.19 27.04 -33.18
C LEU A 334 -6.62 26.83 -33.70
N MET A 335 -7.44 27.87 -33.69
CA MET A 335 -8.87 27.82 -34.01
C MET A 335 -9.19 28.29 -35.44
N LYS A 336 -8.17 28.44 -36.31
CA LYS A 336 -8.36 28.99 -37.67
C LYS A 336 -9.19 28.04 -38.54
N PRO A 337 -10.32 28.49 -39.15
CA PRO A 337 -11.20 27.63 -39.96
C PRO A 337 -10.69 27.34 -41.38
N GLY A 338 -9.42 27.62 -41.67
CA GLY A 338 -8.82 27.52 -43.00
C GLY A 338 -7.35 27.11 -42.95
N ARG A 339 -6.69 27.07 -44.11
CA ARG A 339 -5.26 26.70 -44.17
C ARG A 339 -4.42 27.70 -43.37
N LEU A 340 -3.45 27.15 -42.65
CA LEU A 340 -2.43 27.92 -41.96
C LEU A 340 -1.42 28.47 -42.97
N SER A 341 -0.89 29.66 -42.72
CA SER A 341 0.34 30.12 -43.36
C SER A 341 1.55 29.35 -42.82
N ASP A 342 2.70 29.51 -43.47
CA ASP A 342 3.93 28.85 -43.02
C ASP A 342 4.34 29.34 -41.61
N GLU A 343 4.18 30.63 -41.31
CA GLU A 343 4.47 31.19 -39.99
C GLU A 343 3.50 30.69 -38.91
N GLU A 344 2.22 30.55 -39.26
CA GLU A 344 1.21 29.98 -38.35
C GLU A 344 1.47 28.50 -38.08
N PHE A 345 1.88 27.74 -39.10
CA PHE A 345 2.25 26.34 -38.96
C PHE A 345 3.53 26.16 -38.15
N ASP A 346 4.53 27.02 -38.35
CA ASP A 346 5.74 27.07 -37.52
C ASP A 346 5.43 27.41 -36.06
N HIS A 347 4.40 28.23 -35.80
CA HIS A 347 3.90 28.45 -34.45
C HIS A 347 3.32 27.16 -33.85
N ILE A 348 2.51 26.40 -34.60
CA ILE A 348 1.98 25.10 -34.13
C ILE A 348 3.11 24.12 -33.81
N LYS A 349 4.17 24.05 -34.63
CA LYS A 349 5.31 23.13 -34.41
C LYS A 349 6.03 23.32 -33.08
N GLN A 350 5.76 24.40 -32.35
CA GLN A 350 6.36 24.66 -31.04
C GLN A 350 5.69 23.85 -29.91
N HIS A 351 4.48 23.33 -30.11
CA HIS A 351 3.75 22.65 -29.03
C HIS A 351 4.46 21.43 -28.42
N PRO A 352 5.27 20.61 -29.12
CA PRO A 352 6.00 19.51 -28.46
C PRO A 352 7.00 20.04 -27.42
N ALA A 353 7.72 21.12 -27.75
CA ALA A 353 8.68 21.77 -26.87
C ALA A 353 8.00 22.47 -25.68
N ILE A 354 6.86 23.15 -25.94
CA ILE A 354 6.05 23.76 -24.89
C ILE A 354 5.50 22.68 -23.95
N GLY A 355 5.00 21.57 -24.51
CA GLY A 355 4.49 20.43 -23.75
C GLY A 355 5.56 19.84 -22.83
N ALA A 356 6.76 19.63 -23.37
CA ALA A 356 7.90 19.19 -22.56
C ALA A 356 8.24 20.18 -21.44
N THR A 357 8.23 21.48 -21.72
CA THR A 357 8.47 22.52 -20.71
C THR A 357 7.45 22.50 -19.58
N ILE A 358 6.18 22.21 -19.90
CA ILE A 358 5.09 22.09 -18.92
C ILE A 358 5.31 20.90 -17.99
N ILE A 359 5.73 19.75 -18.53
CA ILE A 359 5.73 18.50 -17.78
C ILE A 359 7.09 18.10 -17.20
N GLN A 360 8.21 18.66 -17.68
CA GLN A 360 9.57 18.29 -17.26
C GLN A 360 9.83 18.41 -15.75
N ASN A 361 9.08 19.27 -15.06
CA ASN A 361 9.22 19.50 -13.63
C ASN A 361 8.39 18.53 -12.77
N ILE A 362 7.74 17.53 -13.37
CA ILE A 362 6.93 16.53 -12.67
C ILE A 362 7.69 15.19 -12.69
N PRO A 363 8.42 14.83 -11.62
CA PRO A 363 9.30 13.66 -11.61
C PRO A 363 8.59 12.34 -11.93
N SER A 364 7.33 12.21 -11.50
CA SER A 364 6.49 11.02 -11.73
C SER A 364 6.06 10.83 -13.18
N ILE A 365 6.30 11.80 -14.07
CA ILE A 365 6.06 11.68 -15.51
C ILE A 365 7.25 11.96 -16.41
N ALA A 366 8.46 11.96 -15.85
CA ALA A 366 9.68 12.19 -16.60
C ALA A 366 9.93 11.14 -17.71
N ASP A 367 9.55 9.88 -17.50
CA ASP A 367 9.76 8.78 -18.46
C ASP A 367 8.90 8.90 -19.74
N ILE A 368 7.84 9.70 -19.73
CA ILE A 368 7.00 9.92 -20.92
C ILE A 368 7.37 11.18 -21.72
N LEU A 369 8.31 12.00 -21.24
CA LEU A 369 8.80 13.19 -21.97
C LEU A 369 9.19 12.90 -23.43
N PRO A 370 9.93 11.81 -23.74
CA PRO A 370 10.34 11.52 -25.12
C PRO A 370 9.16 11.34 -26.07
N VAL A 371 8.01 10.89 -25.57
CA VAL A 371 6.78 10.78 -26.38
C VAL A 371 6.26 12.18 -26.73
N ILE A 372 6.17 13.06 -25.75
CA ILE A 372 5.64 14.42 -25.93
C ILE A 372 6.54 15.26 -26.84
N VAL A 373 7.87 15.12 -26.73
CA VAL A 373 8.81 15.87 -27.59
C VAL A 373 8.78 15.37 -29.03
N SER A 374 8.69 14.05 -29.25
CA SER A 374 9.01 13.44 -30.55
C SER A 374 7.82 12.84 -31.28
N HIS A 375 6.58 13.00 -30.82
CA HIS A 375 5.40 12.38 -31.46
C HIS A 375 5.11 12.91 -32.89
N HIS A 376 5.68 14.06 -33.28
CA HIS A 376 5.63 14.57 -34.65
C HIS A 376 6.90 14.32 -35.47
N GLU A 377 7.86 13.58 -34.92
CA GLU A 377 8.98 13.09 -35.70
C GLU A 377 8.51 12.06 -36.72
N ARG A 378 9.18 12.03 -37.87
CA ARG A 378 8.82 11.17 -38.99
C ARG A 378 9.98 10.27 -39.35
N VAL A 379 9.70 9.01 -39.63
CA VAL A 379 10.72 8.01 -39.98
C VAL A 379 11.57 8.41 -41.20
N ASP A 380 11.08 9.31 -42.05
CA ASP A 380 11.78 9.88 -43.21
C ASP A 380 12.63 11.13 -42.90
N GLY A 381 12.72 11.55 -41.64
CA GLY A 381 13.50 12.72 -41.19
C GLY A 381 12.87 14.08 -41.51
N LYS A 382 11.65 14.11 -42.07
CA LYS A 382 10.93 15.35 -42.39
C LYS A 382 10.05 15.84 -41.24
N GLY A 383 10.17 15.20 -40.07
CA GLY A 383 9.41 15.54 -38.86
C GLY A 383 10.02 16.71 -38.12
N TYR A 384 9.45 17.00 -36.95
CA TYR A 384 9.88 18.07 -36.06
C TYR A 384 9.72 17.59 -34.60
N PRO A 385 10.42 18.20 -33.63
CA PRO A 385 11.28 19.40 -33.73
C PRO A 385 12.75 19.17 -34.12
N GLN A 386 13.26 17.95 -34.01
CA GLN A 386 14.69 17.61 -34.16
C GLN A 386 15.03 16.98 -35.52
N GLY A 387 14.03 16.44 -36.25
CA GLY A 387 14.25 15.79 -37.54
C GLY A 387 14.86 14.40 -37.41
N LEU A 388 14.53 13.69 -36.33
CA LEU A 388 15.02 12.35 -36.02
C LEU A 388 14.58 11.34 -37.09
N GLN A 389 15.43 10.34 -37.37
CA GLN A 389 15.19 9.36 -38.44
C GLN A 389 15.05 7.94 -37.93
N GLY A 390 14.16 7.16 -38.56
CA GLY A 390 14.03 5.72 -38.32
C GLY A 390 13.90 5.32 -36.84
N THR A 391 14.96 4.72 -36.29
CA THR A 391 15.03 4.22 -34.90
C THR A 391 15.56 5.22 -33.89
N GLU A 392 16.02 6.39 -34.33
CA GLU A 392 16.38 7.50 -33.43
C GLU A 392 15.14 8.07 -32.74
N ILE A 393 13.97 7.93 -33.37
CA ILE A 393 12.68 8.30 -32.79
C ILE A 393 12.31 7.24 -31.72
N PRO A 394 12.02 7.67 -30.47
CA PRO A 394 11.58 6.76 -29.41
C PRO A 394 10.43 5.87 -29.86
N LEU A 395 10.45 4.59 -29.48
CA LEU A 395 9.44 3.62 -29.92
C LEU A 395 8.03 4.13 -29.63
N TRP A 396 7.77 4.60 -28.41
CA TRP A 396 6.43 5.08 -28.04
C TRP A 396 6.04 6.35 -28.78
N ALA A 397 6.97 7.23 -29.14
CA ALA A 397 6.68 8.39 -29.99
C ALA A 397 6.21 7.96 -31.39
N ARG A 398 6.84 6.94 -31.98
CA ARG A 398 6.39 6.36 -33.26
C ARG A 398 5.00 5.71 -33.15
N LEU A 399 4.74 4.99 -32.04
CA LEU A 399 3.42 4.41 -31.79
C LEU A 399 2.36 5.50 -31.60
N THR A 400 2.68 6.60 -30.92
CA THR A 400 1.80 7.76 -30.77
C THR A 400 1.48 8.39 -32.11
N ALA A 401 2.47 8.57 -32.99
CA ALA A 401 2.23 9.11 -34.34
C ALA A 401 1.25 8.23 -35.15
N VAL A 402 1.34 6.91 -35.01
CA VAL A 402 0.39 5.96 -35.62
C VAL A 402 -1.00 6.10 -35.00
N ALA A 403 -1.08 6.16 -33.66
CA ALA A 403 -2.34 6.30 -32.93
C ALA A 403 -3.07 7.61 -33.27
N ASP A 404 -2.33 8.72 -33.29
CA ASP A 404 -2.83 10.05 -33.65
C ASP A 404 -3.31 10.08 -35.11
N THR A 405 -2.50 9.57 -36.05
CA THR A 405 -2.89 9.48 -37.47
C THR A 405 -4.13 8.61 -37.67
N TYR A 406 -4.23 7.49 -36.96
CA TYR A 406 -5.39 6.60 -37.03
C TYR A 406 -6.65 7.31 -36.51
N ASP A 407 -6.59 7.92 -35.32
CA ASP A 407 -7.72 8.68 -34.77
C ASP A 407 -8.17 9.80 -35.71
N ALA A 408 -7.20 10.51 -36.29
CA ALA A 408 -7.38 11.56 -37.28
C ALA A 408 -8.09 11.08 -38.57
N LEU A 409 -7.95 9.81 -38.94
CA LEU A 409 -8.55 9.20 -40.13
C LEU A 409 -9.94 8.60 -39.84
N THR A 410 -10.20 8.16 -38.61
CA THR A 410 -11.44 7.45 -38.24
C THR A 410 -12.44 8.28 -37.45
N SER A 411 -12.08 9.50 -37.04
CA SER A 411 -12.97 10.39 -36.29
C SER A 411 -13.68 11.39 -37.21
N ASP A 412 -14.95 11.67 -36.91
CA ASP A 412 -15.72 12.72 -37.56
C ASP A 412 -15.00 14.08 -37.43
N ARG A 413 -14.81 14.78 -38.56
CA ARG A 413 -14.26 16.14 -38.59
C ARG A 413 -15.33 17.15 -39.00
N PRO A 414 -15.20 18.44 -38.61
CA PRO A 414 -16.12 19.50 -39.06
C PRO A 414 -16.30 19.61 -40.58
N TYR A 415 -15.34 19.10 -41.35
CA TYR A 415 -15.34 19.13 -42.82
C TYR A 415 -15.42 17.75 -43.49
N ARG A 416 -15.58 16.67 -42.72
CA ARG A 416 -15.65 15.30 -43.25
C ARG A 416 -16.37 14.36 -42.27
N GLN A 417 -17.49 13.78 -42.70
CA GLN A 417 -18.09 12.64 -41.99
C GLN A 417 -17.21 11.40 -42.18
N GLY A 418 -16.98 10.68 -41.09
CA GLY A 418 -16.19 9.45 -41.00
C GLY A 418 -16.76 8.31 -41.83
#